data_AF-A0A067G942-F1
#
_entry.id   AF-A0A067G942-F1
#
_cell.length_a   1.000
_cell.length_b   1.000
_cell.length_c   1.000
_cell.angle_alpha   90.00
_cell.angle_beta   90.00
_cell.angle_gamma   90.00
#
_symmetry.space_group_name_H-M   'P 1'
#
loop_
_entity.id
_entity.type
_entity.pdbx_description
1 polymer ?
#
loop_
_entity_poly.entity_id
_entity_poly.type
_entity_poly.pdbx_seq_one_letter_code
_entity_poly.pdbx_strand_id
1 'polypeptide(L)'
;MTINLGGITSHSHIPNGERRARLYDKMARDLDDHGAAFLKQGETSQSLLLSDIFTLKDGSVTPVHKAANPPVRANVLYLSPKYSVPISDAVKRIFSPHFDKVIWFQNSSLYHFSMFHASHHISPVPATEDEIEAEATAVRAVAEDLCPLKIVLDRVILTSTGVLLGCWQVISGTDPMTIRAKLRTALPNAPEKQLYDPAILHTSFARLLGHPRASPTVELL
;
A
#
# COMPACT_ATOMS: atom_id res chain seq x y z
N MET A 1 -32.37 50.27 7.17
CA MET A 1 -32.59 48.90 6.65
C MET A 1 -31.27 48.47 6.02
N THR A 2 -30.43 47.78 6.80
CA THR A 2 -29.05 47.48 6.41
C THR A 2 -29.00 46.00 6.04
N ILE A 3 -28.67 45.72 4.78
CA ILE A 3 -28.56 44.35 4.27
C ILE A 3 -27.23 43.80 4.75
N ASN A 4 -27.30 42.77 5.59
CA ASN A 4 -26.15 42.03 6.08
C ASN A 4 -25.77 40.99 5.01
N LEU A 5 -24.69 41.24 4.26
CA LEU A 5 -24.10 40.26 3.34
C LEU A 5 -23.27 39.28 4.17
N GLY A 6 -23.93 38.23 4.67
CA GLY A 6 -23.28 37.11 5.33
C GLY A 6 -22.25 36.48 4.40
N GLY A 7 -20.99 36.53 4.83
CA GLY A 7 -19.86 35.95 4.12
C GLY A 7 -20.06 34.46 3.88
N ILE A 8 -19.90 34.06 2.62
CA ILE A 8 -19.79 32.66 2.21
C ILE A 8 -18.49 32.14 2.81
N THR A 9 -18.58 31.27 3.82
CA THR A 9 -17.43 30.49 4.29
C THR A 9 -17.04 29.51 3.20
N SER A 10 -15.99 29.84 2.45
CA SER A 10 -15.37 28.89 1.52
C SER A 10 -14.80 27.73 2.34
N HIS A 11 -15.42 26.55 2.27
CA HIS A 11 -14.77 25.32 2.72
C HIS A 11 -13.50 25.15 1.89
N SER A 12 -12.34 25.50 2.46
CA SER A 12 -11.05 25.35 1.79
C SER A 12 -10.85 23.87 1.46
N HIS A 13 -10.92 23.53 0.17
CA HIS A 13 -10.68 22.17 -0.28
C HIS A 13 -9.21 21.83 -0.04
N ILE A 14 -8.92 21.00 0.97
CA ILE A 14 -7.55 20.55 1.28
C ILE A 14 -6.96 19.89 0.03
N PRO A 15 -5.82 20.38 -0.50
CA PRO A 15 -5.15 19.78 -1.66
C PRO A 15 -4.82 18.30 -1.43
N ASN A 16 -4.89 17.47 -2.47
CA ASN A 16 -4.68 16.02 -2.34
C ASN A 16 -3.28 15.67 -1.79
N GLY A 17 -2.25 16.44 -2.15
CA GLY A 17 -0.90 16.29 -1.60
C GLY A 17 -0.86 16.50 -0.08
N GLU A 18 -1.58 17.50 0.43
CA GLU A 18 -1.66 17.77 1.87
C GLU A 18 -2.47 16.69 2.60
N ARG A 19 -3.59 16.23 2.02
CA ARG A 19 -4.35 15.08 2.58
C ARG A 19 -3.46 13.85 2.74
N ARG A 20 -2.68 13.55 1.71
CA ARG A 20 -1.76 12.41 1.69
C ARG A 20 -0.60 12.59 2.67
N ALA A 21 -0.05 13.80 2.80
CA ALA A 21 0.98 14.09 3.79
C ALA A 21 0.47 13.86 5.21
N ARG A 22 -0.72 14.37 5.55
CA ARG A 22 -1.37 14.14 6.85
C ARG A 22 -1.61 12.65 7.12
N LEU A 23 -2.01 11.90 6.09
CA LEU A 23 -2.15 10.44 6.19
C LEU A 23 -0.81 9.78 6.51
N TYR A 24 0.26 10.13 5.81
CA TYR A 24 1.59 9.58 6.07
C TYR A 24 2.15 9.96 7.43
N ASP A 25 1.88 11.17 7.92
CA ASP A 25 2.25 11.57 9.28
C ASP A 25 1.53 10.69 10.33
N LYS A 26 0.24 10.39 10.11
CA LYS A 26 -0.49 9.45 10.96
C LYS A 26 0.10 8.05 10.90
N MET A 27 0.40 7.54 9.70
CA MET A 27 1.01 6.22 9.53
C MET A 27 2.41 6.14 10.16
N ALA A 28 3.18 7.22 10.15
CA ALA A 28 4.53 7.25 10.71
C ALA A 28 4.52 7.10 12.24
N ARG A 29 3.46 7.60 12.90
CA ARG A 29 3.26 7.44 14.35
C ARG A 29 2.64 6.10 14.73
N ASP A 30 2.16 5.30 13.76
CA ASP A 30 1.41 4.08 14.03
C ASP A 30 2.18 3.08 14.91
N LEU A 31 3.48 2.94 14.67
CA LEU A 31 4.35 2.07 15.47
C LEU A 31 4.59 2.63 16.89
N ASP A 32 4.73 3.95 17.03
CA ASP A 32 4.93 4.59 18.33
C ASP A 32 3.64 4.51 19.18
N ASP A 33 2.48 4.72 18.54
CA ASP A 33 1.17 4.76 19.19
C ASP A 33 0.68 3.35 19.61
N HIS A 34 0.94 2.32 18.79
CA HIS A 34 0.40 0.96 19.02
C HIS A 34 1.47 -0.08 19.39
N GLY A 35 2.75 0.29 19.31
CA GLY A 35 3.88 -0.63 19.48
C GLY A 35 3.99 -1.65 18.34
N ALA A 36 4.98 -2.55 18.47
CA ALA A 36 5.24 -3.61 17.52
C ALA A 36 4.23 -4.78 17.66
N ALA A 37 2.98 -4.55 17.28
CA ALA A 37 1.89 -5.54 17.35
C ALA A 37 2.20 -6.83 16.55
N PHE A 38 3.01 -6.73 15.49
CA PHE A 38 3.51 -7.88 14.72
C PHE A 38 4.30 -8.91 15.55
N LEU A 39 4.76 -8.56 16.76
CA LEU A 39 5.45 -9.46 17.68
C LEU A 39 4.50 -10.28 18.58
N LYS A 40 3.23 -9.86 18.72
CA LYS A 40 2.27 -10.39 19.70
C LYS A 40 1.28 -11.43 19.14
N GLN A 41 1.64 -12.16 18.08
CA GLN A 41 0.79 -13.09 17.29
C GLN A 41 -0.03 -12.46 16.14
N GLY A 42 0.16 -11.17 15.85
CA GLY A 42 0.07 -10.63 14.49
C GLY A 42 -1.29 -10.67 13.80
N GLU A 43 -2.12 -9.68 14.07
CA GLU A 43 -3.21 -9.33 13.15
C GLU A 43 -2.64 -8.60 11.92
N THR A 44 -3.10 -8.98 10.73
CA THR A 44 -2.84 -8.20 9.51
C THR A 44 -3.93 -7.16 9.31
N SER A 45 -3.64 -6.12 8.54
CA SER A 45 -4.60 -5.07 8.16
C SER A 45 -5.77 -5.56 7.28
N GLN A 46 -5.91 -6.86 7.05
CA GLN A 46 -6.88 -7.47 6.12
C GLN A 46 -7.66 -8.65 6.72
N SER A 47 -7.75 -8.73 8.06
CA SER A 47 -8.49 -9.79 8.77
C SER A 47 -7.90 -11.21 8.62
N LEU A 48 -6.64 -11.33 8.20
CA LEU A 48 -5.87 -12.58 8.21
C LEU A 48 -4.88 -12.56 9.38
N LEU A 49 -4.63 -13.70 10.02
CA LEU A 49 -3.54 -13.81 10.99
C LEU A 49 -2.20 -13.88 10.23
N LEU A 50 -1.11 -13.41 10.84
CA LEU A 50 0.23 -13.56 10.25
C LEU A 50 0.56 -15.04 9.96
N SER A 51 0.05 -15.96 10.78
CA SER A 51 0.17 -17.41 10.58
C SER A 51 -0.56 -17.94 9.34
N ASP A 52 -1.57 -17.22 8.83
CA ASP A 52 -2.29 -17.62 7.63
C ASP A 52 -1.53 -17.31 6.35
N ILE A 53 -0.59 -16.37 6.43
CA ILE A 53 0.14 -15.80 5.29
C ILE A 53 1.64 -16.10 5.32
N PHE A 54 2.22 -16.45 6.48
CA PHE A 54 3.63 -16.80 6.63
C PHE A 54 3.83 -18.02 7.52
N THR A 55 4.81 -18.84 7.17
CA THR A 55 5.32 -19.94 8.01
C THR A 55 6.82 -19.82 8.19
N LEU A 56 7.35 -20.44 9.24
CA LEU A 56 8.78 -20.62 9.42
C LEU A 56 9.19 -21.96 8.80
N LYS A 57 10.03 -21.91 7.78
CA LYS A 57 10.64 -23.09 7.15
C LYS A 57 12.16 -22.94 7.18
N ASP A 58 12.84 -23.96 7.71
CA ASP A 58 14.31 -23.98 7.86
C ASP A 58 14.87 -22.76 8.61
N GLY A 59 14.08 -22.28 9.58
CA GLY A 59 14.41 -21.09 10.36
C GLY A 59 14.32 -19.79 9.58
N SER A 60 13.65 -19.75 8.42
CA SER A 60 13.40 -18.55 7.63
C SER A 60 11.91 -18.37 7.38
N VAL A 61 11.46 -17.11 7.29
CA VAL A 61 10.09 -16.82 6.89
C VAL A 61 9.86 -17.19 5.43
N THR A 62 8.79 -17.94 5.18
CA THR A 62 8.29 -18.26 3.84
C THR A 62 6.81 -17.85 3.71
N PRO A 63 6.38 -17.22 2.60
CA PRO A 63 4.97 -16.93 2.37
C PRO A 63 4.17 -18.23 2.14
N VAL A 64 2.95 -18.28 2.66
CA VAL A 64 1.99 -19.36 2.39
C VAL A 64 1.17 -18.98 1.17
N HIS A 65 1.38 -19.69 0.06
CA HIS A 65 0.61 -19.45 -1.16
C HIS A 65 -0.73 -20.18 -1.09
N LYS A 66 -1.83 -19.42 -1.02
CA LYS A 66 -3.20 -19.92 -1.18
C LYS A 66 -3.82 -19.20 -2.37
N ALA A 67 -4.33 -19.96 -3.34
CA ALA A 67 -5.09 -19.36 -4.44
C ALA A 67 -6.40 -18.77 -3.87
N ALA A 68 -6.66 -17.51 -4.16
CA ALA A 68 -7.98 -16.93 -3.93
C ALA A 68 -8.95 -17.51 -4.96
N ASN A 69 -10.09 -18.05 -4.49
CA ASN A 69 -11.17 -18.51 -5.35
C ASN A 69 -12.49 -17.87 -4.91
N PRO A 70 -13.07 -16.95 -5.71
CA PRO A 70 -12.56 -16.44 -6.99
C PRO A 70 -11.28 -15.59 -6.83
N PRO A 71 -10.47 -15.43 -7.90
CA PRO A 71 -9.29 -14.58 -7.87
C PRO A 71 -9.62 -13.11 -7.53
N VAL A 72 -8.72 -12.47 -6.77
CA VAL A 72 -8.77 -11.02 -6.55
C VAL A 72 -8.30 -10.30 -7.81
N ARG A 73 -9.10 -9.37 -8.31
CA ARG A 73 -8.79 -8.55 -9.48
C ARG A 73 -8.48 -7.13 -9.03
N ALA A 74 -7.27 -6.70 -9.34
CA ALA A 74 -6.76 -5.41 -8.91
C ALA A 74 -6.04 -4.70 -10.06
N ASN A 75 -6.34 -3.42 -10.19
CA ASN A 75 -5.63 -2.48 -11.05
C ASN A 75 -4.48 -1.91 -10.26
N VAL A 76 -3.29 -2.00 -10.84
CA VAL A 76 -2.04 -1.58 -10.18
C VAL A 76 -1.24 -0.71 -11.11
N LEU A 77 -0.53 0.27 -10.54
CA LEU A 77 0.53 0.98 -11.23
C LEU A 77 1.84 0.22 -10.99
N TYR A 78 2.46 -0.27 -12.05
CA TYR A 78 3.69 -1.06 -11.95
C TYR A 78 4.92 -0.19 -11.74
N LEU A 79 5.77 -0.54 -10.77
CA LEU A 79 7.07 0.10 -10.58
C LEU A 79 8.16 -0.70 -11.29
N SER A 80 8.67 -0.15 -12.40
CA SER A 80 9.65 -0.84 -13.22
C SER A 80 10.93 -1.24 -12.46
N PRO A 81 11.62 -2.33 -12.84
CA PRO A 81 12.89 -2.77 -12.24
C PRO A 81 13.97 -1.70 -12.16
N LYS A 82 13.97 -0.74 -13.10
CA LYS A 82 14.87 0.43 -13.09
C LYS A 82 14.84 1.19 -11.76
N TYR A 83 13.69 1.25 -11.10
CA TYR A 83 13.50 1.93 -9.82
C TYR A 83 13.33 0.95 -8.66
N SER A 84 12.64 -0.17 -8.86
CA SER A 84 12.35 -1.10 -7.76
C SER A 84 13.57 -1.89 -7.29
N VAL A 85 14.51 -2.24 -8.17
CA VAL A 85 15.72 -2.99 -7.80
C VAL A 85 16.63 -2.18 -6.86
N PRO A 86 17.04 -0.93 -7.18
CA PRO A 86 17.85 -0.13 -6.27
C PRO A 86 17.20 0.08 -4.88
N ILE A 87 15.87 0.23 -4.84
CA ILE A 87 15.12 0.35 -3.58
C ILE A 87 15.20 -0.95 -2.78
N SER A 88 14.97 -2.09 -3.43
CA SER A 88 15.04 -3.41 -2.80
C SER A 88 16.43 -3.70 -2.25
N ASP A 89 17.48 -3.37 -2.99
CA ASP A 89 18.86 -3.55 -2.55
C ASP A 89 19.18 -2.66 -1.33
N ALA A 90 18.72 -1.41 -1.34
CA ALA A 90 18.87 -0.51 -0.19
C ALA A 90 18.14 -1.06 1.05
N VAL A 91 16.89 -1.50 0.89
CA VAL A 91 16.08 -2.08 1.97
C VAL A 91 16.73 -3.34 2.54
N LYS A 92 17.18 -4.27 1.69
CA LYS A 92 17.90 -5.48 2.11
C LYS A 92 19.18 -5.15 2.85
N ARG A 93 20.00 -4.25 2.31
CA ARG A 93 21.27 -3.84 2.94
C ARG A 93 21.07 -3.24 4.32
N ILE A 94 20.01 -2.44 4.52
CA ILE A 94 19.72 -1.78 5.79
C ILE A 94 19.10 -2.76 6.80
N PHE A 95 18.14 -3.59 6.39
CA PHE A 95 17.34 -4.39 7.33
C PHE A 95 17.91 -5.78 7.61
N SER A 96 18.60 -6.41 6.66
CA SER A 96 19.12 -7.77 6.84
C SER A 96 20.04 -7.92 8.06
N PRO A 97 20.96 -7.00 8.39
CA PRO A 97 21.81 -7.14 9.58
C PRO A 97 21.02 -7.25 10.89
N HIS A 98 19.83 -6.65 10.95
CA HIS A 98 19.00 -6.59 12.14
C HIS A 98 17.92 -7.68 12.17
N PHE A 99 17.34 -8.03 11.03
CA PHE A 99 16.14 -8.88 10.97
C PHE A 99 16.33 -10.15 10.15
N ASP A 100 17.58 -10.56 9.90
CA ASP A 100 17.85 -11.81 9.19
C ASP A 100 17.00 -12.96 9.75
N LYS A 101 16.44 -13.76 8.83
CA LYS A 101 15.49 -14.86 9.07
C LYS A 101 14.08 -14.49 9.54
N VAL A 102 13.86 -13.28 10.06
CA VAL A 102 12.56 -12.81 10.58
C VAL A 102 11.98 -11.63 9.79
N ILE A 103 12.50 -11.41 8.58
CA ILE A 103 12.00 -10.47 7.59
C ILE A 103 11.71 -11.20 6.28
N TRP A 104 10.58 -10.86 5.67
CA TRP A 104 10.27 -11.24 4.31
C TRP A 104 10.39 -10.02 3.40
N PHE A 105 11.23 -10.11 2.37
CA PHE A 105 11.36 -9.08 1.35
C PHE A 105 10.42 -9.37 0.19
N GLN A 106 9.62 -8.37 -0.20
CA GLN A 106 8.77 -8.46 -1.38
C GLN A 106 9.64 -8.59 -2.65
N ASN A 107 9.15 -9.33 -3.64
CA ASN A 107 9.79 -9.44 -4.93
C ASN A 107 9.77 -8.07 -5.64
N SER A 108 10.95 -7.50 -5.88
CA SER A 108 11.11 -6.19 -6.52
C SER A 108 10.56 -6.14 -7.94
N SER A 109 10.51 -7.27 -8.64
CA SER A 109 9.90 -7.36 -9.97
C SER A 109 8.37 -7.22 -9.94
N LEU A 110 7.76 -7.24 -8.75
CA LEU A 110 6.32 -7.10 -8.52
C LEU A 110 5.96 -5.84 -7.71
N TYR A 111 6.92 -4.93 -7.49
CA TYR A 111 6.61 -3.67 -6.80
C TYR A 111 5.57 -2.88 -7.59
N HIS A 112 4.55 -2.41 -6.88
CA HIS A 112 3.41 -1.74 -7.48
C HIS A 112 2.74 -0.80 -6.47
N PHE A 113 1.79 -0.04 -6.99
CA PHE A 113 0.85 0.76 -6.22
C PHE A 113 -0.56 0.26 -6.51
N SER A 114 -1.33 -0.08 -5.47
CA SER A 114 -2.74 -0.43 -5.66
C SER A 114 -3.52 0.80 -6.13
N MET A 115 -4.09 0.72 -7.32
CA MET A 115 -4.90 1.80 -7.88
C MET A 115 -6.37 1.56 -7.61
N PHE A 116 -6.91 0.38 -7.94
CA PHE A 116 -8.32 0.07 -7.66
C PHE A 116 -8.56 -1.44 -7.63
N HIS A 117 -9.28 -1.95 -6.63
CA HIS A 117 -9.68 -3.36 -6.58
C HIS A 117 -11.08 -3.52 -7.19
N ALA A 118 -11.19 -4.30 -8.26
CA ALA A 118 -12.46 -4.69 -8.89
C ALA A 118 -13.15 -5.84 -8.12
N SER A 119 -12.39 -6.57 -7.31
CA SER A 119 -12.91 -7.49 -6.30
C SER A 119 -11.99 -7.48 -5.06
N HIS A 120 -12.49 -7.89 -3.91
CA HIS A 120 -11.66 -8.07 -2.72
C HIS A 120 -12.04 -9.33 -1.96
N HIS A 121 -11.12 -9.88 -1.17
CA HIS A 121 -11.29 -11.18 -0.49
C HIS A 121 -12.48 -11.22 0.49
N ILE A 122 -12.91 -10.07 1.02
CA ILE A 122 -14.08 -9.97 1.91
C ILE A 122 -15.42 -10.02 1.13
N SER A 123 -15.43 -9.59 -0.13
CA SER A 123 -16.60 -9.59 -1.02
C SER A 123 -16.15 -10.15 -2.36
N PRO A 124 -15.93 -11.48 -2.44
CA PRO A 124 -15.49 -12.11 -3.67
C PRO A 124 -16.52 -11.90 -4.77
N VAL A 125 -16.07 -11.41 -5.92
CA VAL A 125 -16.90 -11.22 -7.12
C VAL A 125 -16.34 -12.13 -8.21
N PRO A 126 -17.00 -13.25 -8.56
CA PRO A 126 -16.63 -14.02 -9.74
C PRO A 126 -16.71 -13.14 -10.99
N ALA A 127 -15.86 -13.42 -11.98
CA ALA A 127 -15.95 -12.80 -13.30
C ALA A 127 -15.64 -13.85 -14.36
N THR A 128 -16.39 -13.80 -15.46
CA THR A 128 -16.09 -14.54 -16.69
C THR A 128 -14.91 -13.89 -17.42
N GLU A 129 -14.31 -14.59 -18.38
CA GLU A 129 -13.25 -14.03 -19.22
C GLU A 129 -13.72 -12.77 -19.98
N ASP A 130 -14.96 -12.75 -20.44
CA ASP A 130 -15.55 -11.58 -21.12
C ASP A 130 -15.67 -10.38 -20.17
N GLU A 131 -16.04 -10.61 -18.90
CA GLU A 131 -16.09 -9.56 -17.88
C GLU A 131 -14.69 -9.04 -17.54
N ILE A 132 -13.68 -9.92 -17.50
CA ILE A 132 -12.27 -9.52 -17.28
C ILE A 132 -11.76 -8.68 -18.45
N GLU A 133 -12.06 -9.05 -19.70
CA GLU A 133 -11.67 -8.25 -20.87
C GLU A 133 -12.40 -6.91 -20.90
N ALA A 134 -13.66 -6.86 -20.47
CA ALA A 134 -14.40 -5.61 -20.30
C ALA A 134 -13.77 -4.70 -19.23
N GLU A 135 -13.36 -5.27 -18.08
CA GLU A 135 -12.60 -4.55 -17.05
C GLU A 135 -11.28 -3.99 -17.62
N ALA A 136 -10.51 -4.81 -18.35
CA ALA A 136 -9.25 -4.40 -18.96
C ALA A 136 -9.43 -3.27 -20.00
N THR A 137 -10.49 -3.35 -20.81
CA THR A 137 -10.85 -2.32 -21.79
C THR A 137 -11.23 -1.01 -21.10
N ALA A 138 -12.03 -1.06 -20.04
CA ALA A 138 -12.39 0.12 -19.25
C ALA A 138 -11.16 0.79 -18.61
N VAL A 139 -10.22 0.00 -18.09
CA VAL A 139 -8.96 0.49 -17.51
C VAL A 139 -8.09 1.17 -18.56
N ARG A 140 -8.00 0.59 -19.76
CA ARG A 140 -7.28 1.19 -20.89
C ARG A 140 -7.87 2.55 -21.27
N ALA A 141 -9.20 2.61 -21.43
CA ALA A 141 -9.89 3.86 -21.76
C ALA A 141 -9.69 4.95 -20.69
N VAL A 142 -9.72 4.58 -19.40
CA VAL A 142 -9.38 5.52 -18.32
C VAL A 142 -7.94 6.00 -18.44
N ALA A 143 -6.99 5.08 -18.68
CA ALA A 143 -5.56 5.39 -18.73
C ALA A 143 -5.18 6.34 -19.88
N GLU A 144 -5.85 6.24 -21.03
CA GLU A 144 -5.63 7.11 -22.19
C GLU A 144 -5.95 8.60 -21.92
N ASP A 145 -6.82 8.88 -20.95
CA ASP A 145 -7.19 10.25 -20.53
C ASP A 145 -6.32 10.78 -19.37
N LEU A 146 -5.33 10.01 -18.89
CA LEU A 146 -4.49 10.42 -17.76
C LEU A 146 -3.21 11.12 -18.21
N CYS A 147 -2.84 12.17 -17.48
CA CYS A 147 -1.50 12.73 -17.57
C CYS A 147 -0.50 11.80 -16.88
N PRO A 148 0.67 11.51 -17.51
CA PRO A 148 1.71 10.68 -16.90
C PRO A 148 2.08 11.17 -15.49
N LEU A 149 2.08 10.23 -14.54
CA LEU A 149 2.33 10.52 -13.14
C LEU A 149 3.84 10.63 -12.88
N LYS A 150 4.26 11.76 -12.32
CA LYS A 150 5.61 11.93 -11.76
C LYS A 150 5.52 11.91 -10.24
N ILE A 151 6.17 10.93 -9.63
CA ILE A 151 6.14 10.72 -8.18
C ILE A 151 7.55 10.68 -7.59
N VAL A 152 7.63 10.89 -6.29
CA VAL A 152 8.85 10.76 -5.49
C VAL A 152 8.56 9.92 -4.26
N LEU A 153 9.53 9.11 -3.82
CA LEU A 153 9.48 8.44 -2.54
C LEU A 153 9.67 9.51 -1.46
N ASP A 154 8.61 9.80 -0.71
CA ASP A 154 8.59 10.83 0.32
C ASP A 154 9.20 10.32 1.62
N ARG A 155 8.78 9.12 2.05
CA ARG A 155 9.28 8.47 3.26
C ARG A 155 9.09 6.96 3.26
N VAL A 156 9.85 6.29 4.12
CA VAL A 156 9.69 4.86 4.41
C VAL A 156 9.15 4.71 5.83
N ILE A 157 8.07 3.94 5.98
CA ILE A 157 7.37 3.75 7.26
C ILE A 157 7.32 2.26 7.59
N LEU A 158 7.60 1.92 8.84
CA LEU A 158 7.30 0.62 9.42
C LEU A 158 5.98 0.73 10.19
N THR A 159 4.97 -0.05 9.82
CA THR A 159 3.69 -0.09 10.53
C THR A 159 3.78 -0.94 11.80
N SER A 160 2.84 -0.72 12.74
CA SER A 160 2.65 -1.57 13.93
C SER A 160 2.39 -3.04 13.59
N THR A 161 1.87 -3.32 12.40
CA THR A 161 1.64 -4.67 11.84
C THR A 161 2.85 -5.23 11.08
N GLY A 162 4.00 -4.54 11.14
CA GLY A 162 5.28 -5.03 10.63
C GLY A 162 5.49 -4.81 9.15
N VAL A 163 4.66 -4.03 8.45
CA VAL A 163 4.85 -3.75 7.02
C VAL A 163 5.81 -2.59 6.83
N LEU A 164 6.85 -2.80 6.03
CA LEU A 164 7.74 -1.73 5.58
C LEU A 164 7.21 -1.16 4.26
N LEU A 165 6.71 0.07 4.31
CA LEU A 165 6.05 0.76 3.22
C LEU A 165 6.89 1.92 2.70
N GLY A 166 7.07 2.01 1.38
CA GLY A 166 7.42 3.27 0.74
C GLY A 166 6.16 4.10 0.52
N CYS A 167 6.14 5.32 1.05
CA CYS A 167 5.04 6.27 0.89
C CYS A 167 5.47 7.37 -0.09
N TRP A 168 4.64 7.62 -1.10
CA TRP A 168 5.05 8.40 -2.27
C TRP A 168 4.21 9.67 -2.42
N GLN A 169 4.83 10.75 -2.87
CA GLN A 169 4.17 12.00 -3.19
C GLN A 169 4.11 12.23 -4.69
N VAL A 170 3.08 12.97 -5.11
CA VAL A 170 2.85 13.35 -6.51
C VAL A 170 3.51 14.71 -6.75
N ILE A 171 4.41 14.77 -7.73
CA ILE A 171 5.06 16.00 -8.19
C ILE A 171 4.23 16.63 -9.31
N SER A 172 3.75 15.82 -10.26
CA SER A 172 2.91 16.27 -11.37
C SER A 172 2.14 15.10 -12.00
N GLY A 173 1.13 15.39 -12.82
CA GLY A 173 0.28 14.40 -13.49
C GLY A 173 -1.07 14.19 -12.78
N THR A 174 -1.81 13.16 -13.19
CA THR A 174 -3.15 12.91 -12.62
C THR A 174 -3.06 12.24 -11.24
N ASP A 175 -3.59 12.89 -10.20
CA ASP A 175 -3.51 12.39 -8.83
C ASP A 175 -4.16 10.99 -8.64
N PRO A 176 -3.61 10.10 -7.79
CA PRO A 176 -4.20 8.80 -7.49
C PRO A 176 -5.67 8.84 -7.06
N MET A 177 -6.09 9.89 -6.34
CA MET A 177 -7.51 10.06 -5.97
C MET A 177 -8.40 10.22 -7.20
N THR A 178 -7.95 11.01 -8.18
CA THR A 178 -8.67 11.23 -9.45
C THR A 178 -8.66 9.96 -10.31
N ILE A 179 -7.52 9.27 -10.39
CA ILE A 179 -7.42 7.98 -11.11
C ILE A 179 -8.41 6.97 -10.50
N ARG A 180 -8.44 6.84 -9.17
CA ARG A 180 -9.37 5.98 -8.43
C ARG A 180 -10.83 6.34 -8.68
N ALA A 181 -11.15 7.62 -8.73
CA ALA A 181 -12.51 8.08 -9.02
C ALA A 181 -12.94 7.68 -10.44
N LYS A 182 -12.07 7.90 -11.44
CA LYS A 182 -12.32 7.49 -12.84
C LYS A 182 -12.49 5.98 -12.96
N LEU A 183 -11.60 5.20 -12.34
CA LEU A 183 -11.70 3.73 -12.32
C LEU A 183 -13.00 3.24 -11.67
N ARG A 184 -13.40 3.83 -10.53
CA ARG A 184 -14.67 3.50 -9.88
C ARG A 184 -15.87 3.72 -10.81
N THR A 185 -15.87 4.81 -11.58
CA THR A 185 -16.95 5.12 -12.52
C THR A 185 -16.95 4.22 -13.74
N ALA A 186 -15.77 3.82 -14.23
CA ALA A 186 -15.63 3.10 -15.49
C ALA A 186 -15.75 1.57 -15.34
N LEU A 187 -15.32 1.01 -14.20
CA LEU A 187 -15.27 -0.44 -14.03
C LEU A 187 -16.67 -1.04 -13.83
N PRO A 188 -17.03 -2.11 -14.56
CA PRO A 188 -18.27 -2.83 -14.32
C PRO A 188 -18.23 -3.48 -12.93
N ASN A 189 -19.37 -3.48 -12.23
CA ASN A 189 -19.52 -4.13 -10.91
C ASN A 189 -18.48 -3.69 -9.86
N ALA A 190 -17.94 -2.46 -9.97
CA ALA A 190 -16.94 -1.94 -9.07
C ALA A 190 -17.41 -2.01 -7.60
N PRO A 191 -16.60 -2.53 -6.66
CA PRO A 191 -16.97 -2.59 -5.26
C PRO A 191 -17.24 -1.19 -4.69
N GLU A 192 -18.33 -1.07 -3.92
CA GLU A 192 -18.71 0.20 -3.29
C GLU A 192 -17.60 0.74 -2.38
N LYS A 193 -16.91 -0.17 -1.68
CA LYS A 193 -15.89 0.15 -0.68
C LYS A 193 -14.52 -0.34 -1.13
N GLN A 194 -13.51 0.51 -0.94
CA GLN A 194 -12.10 0.14 -1.04
C GLN A 194 -11.53 0.04 0.38
N LEU A 195 -10.59 -0.87 0.60
CA LEU A 195 -10.04 -1.18 1.94
C LEU A 195 -8.83 -0.29 2.31
N TYR A 196 -8.69 0.87 1.66
CA TYR A 196 -7.58 1.78 1.87
C TYR A 196 -8.04 3.23 1.67
N ASP A 197 -7.31 4.17 2.28
CA ASP A 197 -7.59 5.59 2.12
C ASP A 197 -7.37 6.03 0.66
N PRO A 198 -8.32 6.75 0.03
CA PRO A 198 -8.21 7.13 -1.38
C PRO A 198 -7.01 8.03 -1.68
N ALA A 199 -6.40 8.68 -0.70
CA ALA A 199 -5.20 9.49 -0.88
C ALA A 199 -3.90 8.67 -0.83
N ILE A 200 -3.89 7.43 -0.34
CA ILE A 200 -2.63 6.68 -0.15
C ILE A 200 -1.95 6.36 -1.48
N LEU A 201 -0.63 6.53 -1.58
CA LEU A 201 0.16 5.98 -2.69
C LEU A 201 1.38 5.28 -2.10
N HIS A 202 1.32 3.96 -1.98
CA HIS A 202 2.34 3.19 -1.30
C HIS A 202 2.81 1.97 -2.11
N THR A 203 4.00 1.49 -1.77
CA THR A 203 4.55 0.22 -2.22
C THR A 203 5.06 -0.54 -0.99
N SER A 204 4.69 -1.81 -0.86
CA SER A 204 5.19 -2.67 0.21
C SER A 204 6.55 -3.24 -0.15
N PHE A 205 7.57 -2.94 0.66
CA PHE A 205 8.96 -3.38 0.42
C PHE A 205 9.30 -4.68 1.15
N ALA A 206 8.87 -4.80 2.40
CA ALA A 206 9.15 -5.95 3.24
C ALA A 206 8.09 -6.09 4.34
N ARG A 207 8.15 -7.22 5.05
CA ARG A 207 7.39 -7.42 6.28
C ARG A 207 8.29 -8.01 7.37
N LEU A 208 8.32 -7.36 8.52
CA LEU A 208 8.92 -7.85 9.75
C LEU A 208 7.95 -8.77 10.48
N LEU A 209 8.48 -9.89 10.97
CA LEU A 209 7.70 -10.97 11.58
C LEU A 209 8.30 -11.44 12.90
N GLY A 210 9.35 -10.77 13.37
CA GLY A 210 10.03 -11.10 14.61
C GLY A 210 10.92 -9.97 15.10
N HIS A 211 11.53 -10.20 16.26
CA HIS A 211 12.39 -9.22 16.92
C HIS A 211 13.67 -8.98 16.11
N PRO A 212 14.22 -7.76 16.12
CA PRO A 212 15.58 -7.56 15.64
C PRO A 212 16.54 -8.39 16.49
N ARG A 213 17.67 -8.80 15.91
CA ARG A 213 18.80 -9.35 16.65
C ARG A 213 19.17 -8.38 17.76
N ALA A 214 19.38 -8.92 18.97
CA ALA A 214 19.95 -8.14 20.05
C ALA A 214 21.24 -7.50 19.55
N SER A 215 21.36 -6.18 19.72
CA SER A 215 22.67 -5.54 19.53
C SER A 215 23.64 -6.22 20.48
N PRO A 216 24.89 -6.54 20.08
CA PRO A 216 25.88 -6.98 21.03
C PRO A 216 25.93 -5.92 22.12
N THR A 217 25.65 -6.31 23.35
CA THR A 217 25.86 -5.45 24.52
C THR A 217 27.29 -4.98 24.41
N VAL A 218 27.50 -3.66 24.24
CA VAL A 218 28.80 -3.10 24.54
C VAL A 218 28.92 -3.29 26.04
N GLU A 219 29.57 -4.37 26.46
CA GLU A 219 30.12 -4.47 27.81
C GLU A 219 31.07 -3.28 27.94
N LEU A 220 30.58 -2.22 28.57
CA LEU A 220 31.44 -1.20 29.13
C LEU A 220 32.23 -1.92 30.23
N LEU A 221 33.54 -2.00 29.98
CA LEU A 221 34.60 -2.59 30.82
C LEU A 221 34.37 -2.45 32.32
#